data_AF-A0A7L3WBN7-F1
#
_entry.id   AF-A0A7L3WBN7-F1
#
_cell.length_a   1.000
_cell.length_b   1.000
_cell.length_c   1.000
_cell.angle_alpha   90.00
_cell.angle_beta   90.00
_cell.angle_gamma   90.00
#
_symmetry.space_group_name_H-M   'P 1'
#
loop_
_entity.id
_entity.type
_entity.pdbx_description
1 polymer ?
#
loop_
_entity_poly.entity_id
_entity_poly.type
_entity_poly.pdbx_seq_one_letter_code
_entity_poly.pdbx_strand_id
1 'polypeptide(L)'
;SFPLQLLSSNVVTDLILLEPMMDNMTGRQKDSCTLVRMLALRGLGNIATGSPEKVRKHGAKLLASMVNGLDDRDDPQNLVALEAMAGLSKLLAHVEERDVQALLLHIAIRIRPFFDSEQPDLRRSSITLFGTLTKFSEGTCDVFFEQILNGLVTLLLHLQDPKPEVVRACKFALRMCGPSMGCEGLCDMFLNHLRDDRTLHYGEFMNNVCKHLMQSYPEMLNRLISTNLFYFKSSWADIRAAAPMFIGFLVLHVDEDNCQQVDLDQLISGE
;
A
#
# COMPACT_ATOMS: atom_id res chain seq x y z
N SER A 1 -12.79 -16.23 23.95
CA SER A 1 -12.26 -17.40 24.66
C SER A 1 -10.95 -17.03 25.34
N PHE A 2 -10.68 -17.65 26.49
CA PHE A 2 -9.64 -17.38 27.49
C PHE A 2 -8.19 -17.07 27.00
N PRO A 3 -7.71 -17.47 25.80
CA PRO A 3 -6.35 -17.13 25.35
C PRO A 3 -6.09 -15.66 25.00
N LEU A 4 -7.12 -14.88 24.65
CA LEU A 4 -6.95 -13.50 24.13
C LEU A 4 -6.53 -12.46 25.17
N GLN A 5 -6.80 -12.70 26.45
CA GLN A 5 -6.44 -11.79 27.55
C GLN A 5 -5.06 -12.06 28.15
N LEU A 6 -4.41 -13.17 27.78
CA LEU A 6 -3.12 -13.54 28.37
C LEU A 6 -1.94 -12.76 27.76
N LEU A 7 -2.09 -12.25 26.54
CA LEU A 7 -1.01 -11.54 25.81
C LEU A 7 -0.95 -10.03 26.11
N SER A 8 -1.90 -9.48 26.88
CA SER A 8 -1.86 -8.10 27.39
C SER A 8 -1.40 -8.01 28.85
N SER A 9 -1.07 -9.14 29.46
CA SER A 9 -0.61 -9.26 30.84
C SER A 9 0.90 -9.49 30.84
N ASN A 10 1.63 -8.72 31.65
CA ASN A 10 3.09 -8.80 31.91
C ASN A 10 3.57 -10.16 32.52
N VAL A 11 2.82 -11.25 32.31
CA VAL A 11 3.08 -12.60 32.84
C VAL A 11 3.60 -13.54 31.73
N VAL A 12 3.51 -13.17 30.45
CA VAL A 12 4.10 -13.95 29.33
C VAL A 12 5.52 -13.45 28.99
N THR A 13 6.27 -13.09 30.02
CA THR A 13 7.66 -12.61 29.88
C THR A 13 8.67 -13.77 29.97
N ASP A 14 8.23 -14.99 30.27
CA ASP A 14 9.09 -16.15 30.30
C ASP A 14 9.38 -16.67 28.88
N LEU A 15 10.66 -16.54 28.50
CA LEU A 15 11.29 -17.01 27.25
C LEU A 15 10.90 -18.43 26.83
N ILE A 16 10.50 -19.29 27.78
CA ILE A 16 10.24 -20.72 27.57
C ILE A 16 8.93 -20.97 26.79
N LEU A 17 7.95 -20.06 26.85
CA LEU A 17 6.64 -20.28 26.23
C LEU A 17 6.46 -19.62 24.87
N LEU A 18 7.35 -18.71 24.45
CA LEU A 18 7.16 -17.95 23.21
C LEU A 18 7.23 -18.84 21.96
N GLU A 19 8.28 -19.65 21.83
CA GLU A 19 8.46 -20.52 20.65
C GLU A 19 7.30 -21.53 20.51
N PRO A 20 6.88 -22.26 21.57
CA PRO A 20 5.69 -23.12 21.51
C PRO A 20 4.39 -22.36 21.15
N MET A 21 4.20 -21.14 21.67
CA MET A 21 3.04 -20.33 21.34
C MET A 21 3.05 -19.90 19.87
N MET A 22 4.21 -19.48 19.36
CA MET A 22 4.38 -19.15 17.94
C MET A 22 4.06 -20.35 17.05
N ASP A 23 4.60 -21.52 17.37
CA ASP A 23 4.35 -22.74 16.61
C ASP A 23 2.87 -23.12 16.62
N ASN A 24 2.20 -23.00 17.76
CA ASN A 24 0.78 -23.24 17.86
C ASN A 24 -0.03 -22.29 16.95
N MET A 25 0.25 -20.98 17.01
CA MET A 25 -0.41 -19.98 16.18
C MET A 25 -0.13 -20.19 14.69
N THR A 26 1.11 -20.48 14.30
CA THR A 26 1.45 -20.84 12.91
C THR A 26 0.67 -22.07 12.44
N GLY A 27 0.51 -23.08 13.30
CA GLY A 27 -0.32 -24.25 13.00
C GLY A 27 -1.81 -23.95 12.83
N ARG A 28 -2.33 -22.89 13.47
CA ARG A 28 -3.72 -22.45 13.35
C ARG A 28 -4.01 -21.59 12.11
N GLN A 29 -3.00 -21.17 11.35
CA GLN A 29 -3.21 -20.48 10.07
C GLN A 29 -3.80 -21.37 8.98
N LYS A 30 -3.91 -22.69 9.20
CA LYS A 30 -4.56 -23.64 8.28
C LYS A 30 -5.93 -24.12 8.76
N ASP A 31 -6.49 -23.45 9.77
CA ASP A 31 -7.79 -23.79 10.34
C ASP A 31 -8.92 -23.48 9.34
N SER A 32 -9.98 -24.30 9.32
CA SER A 32 -11.12 -24.07 8.44
C SER A 32 -11.90 -22.80 8.81
N CYS A 33 -11.82 -22.35 10.07
CA CYS A 33 -12.46 -21.14 10.52
C CYS A 33 -11.60 -19.89 10.24
N THR A 34 -12.09 -19.00 9.39
CA THR A 34 -11.44 -17.70 9.06
C THR A 34 -11.13 -16.88 10.31
N LEU A 35 -12.01 -16.87 11.32
CA LEU A 35 -11.76 -16.14 12.57
C LEU A 35 -10.60 -16.73 13.37
N VAL A 36 -10.41 -18.05 13.36
CA VAL A 36 -9.28 -18.70 14.02
C VAL A 36 -7.97 -18.32 13.32
N ARG A 37 -7.95 -18.36 11.98
CA ARG A 37 -6.78 -17.93 11.19
C ARG A 37 -6.42 -16.47 11.44
N MET A 38 -7.42 -15.57 11.42
CA MET A 38 -7.25 -14.15 11.72
C MET A 38 -6.69 -13.95 13.14
N LEU A 39 -7.27 -14.60 14.16
CA LEU A 39 -6.80 -14.48 15.54
C LEU A 39 -5.38 -15.03 15.73
N ALA A 40 -5.01 -16.08 14.98
CA ALA A 40 -3.65 -16.62 14.99
C ALA A 40 -2.64 -15.61 14.42
N LEU A 41 -2.96 -14.95 13.30
CA LEU A 41 -2.14 -13.86 12.76
C LEU A 41 -2.04 -12.68 13.72
N ARG A 42 -3.16 -12.28 14.34
CA ARG A 42 -3.16 -11.23 15.36
C ARG A 42 -2.20 -11.54 16.51
N GLY A 43 -2.23 -12.78 17.01
CA GLY A 43 -1.33 -13.24 18.06
C GLY A 43 0.14 -13.13 17.67
N LEU A 44 0.48 -13.57 16.45
CA LEU A 44 1.84 -13.48 15.92
C LEU A 44 2.30 -12.03 15.71
N GLY A 45 1.44 -11.17 15.15
CA GLY A 45 1.73 -9.74 14.97
C GLY A 45 1.92 -8.99 16.30
N ASN A 46 1.21 -9.40 17.36
CA ASN A 46 1.33 -8.80 18.70
C ASN A 46 2.63 -9.16 19.43
N ILE A 47 3.45 -10.09 18.91
CA ILE A 47 4.80 -10.33 19.42
C ILE A 47 5.66 -9.07 19.27
N ALA A 48 5.44 -8.27 18.21
CA ALA A 48 6.09 -6.99 18.02
C ALA A 48 5.86 -6.02 19.19
N THR A 49 4.65 -6.02 19.75
CA THR A 49 4.30 -5.14 20.87
C THR A 49 4.71 -5.72 22.22
N GLY A 50 4.60 -7.05 22.41
CA GLY A 50 4.84 -7.69 23.70
C GLY A 50 6.31 -8.10 23.94
N SER A 51 7.10 -8.27 22.88
CA SER A 51 8.51 -8.71 22.96
C SER A 51 9.30 -8.25 21.73
N PRO A 52 9.48 -6.93 21.50
CA PRO A 52 10.14 -6.39 20.31
C PRO A 52 11.56 -6.94 20.12
N GLU A 53 12.33 -7.13 21.20
CA GLU A 53 13.69 -7.69 21.14
C GLU A 53 13.76 -9.10 20.55
N LYS A 54 12.67 -9.87 20.65
CA LYS A 54 12.60 -11.24 20.15
C LYS A 54 12.12 -11.31 18.70
N VAL A 55 11.55 -10.23 18.15
CA VAL A 55 11.12 -10.17 16.75
C VAL A 55 12.32 -10.40 15.83
N ARG A 56 13.48 -9.80 16.13
CA ARG A 56 14.69 -9.91 15.31
C ARG A 56 15.14 -11.36 15.10
N LYS A 57 15.04 -12.21 16.14
CA LYS A 57 15.40 -13.65 16.06
C LYS A 57 14.44 -14.44 15.17
N HIS A 58 13.19 -14.02 15.06
CA HIS A 58 12.14 -14.77 14.36
C HIS A 58 11.53 -14.00 13.16
N GLY A 59 12.21 -12.96 12.69
CA GLY A 59 11.68 -11.97 11.73
C GLY A 59 11.17 -12.63 10.46
N ALA A 60 12.04 -13.37 9.76
CA ALA A 60 11.66 -14.12 8.56
C ALA A 60 10.42 -15.03 8.74
N LYS A 61 10.32 -15.76 9.87
CA LYS A 61 9.16 -16.65 10.13
C LYS A 61 7.87 -15.87 10.39
N LEU A 62 7.96 -14.76 11.10
CA LEU A 62 6.83 -13.88 11.38
C LEU A 62 6.34 -13.19 10.11
N LEU A 63 7.26 -12.68 9.28
CA LEU A 63 6.93 -12.09 7.98
C LEU A 63 6.30 -13.12 7.05
N ALA A 64 6.86 -14.32 6.93
CA ALA A 64 6.29 -15.40 6.13
C ALA A 64 4.86 -15.76 6.57
N SER A 65 4.59 -15.77 7.88
CA SER A 65 3.24 -15.97 8.41
C SER A 65 2.27 -14.89 7.95
N MET A 66 2.67 -13.61 7.99
CA MET A 66 1.80 -12.53 7.52
C MET A 66 1.58 -12.59 6.00
N VAL A 67 2.63 -12.87 5.22
CA VAL A 67 2.53 -13.03 3.76
C VAL A 67 1.57 -14.17 3.40
N ASN A 68 1.62 -15.30 4.12
CA ASN A 68 0.64 -16.39 3.94
C ASN A 68 -0.80 -15.92 4.22
N GLY A 69 -0.98 -15.02 5.19
CA GLY A 69 -2.28 -14.39 5.46
C GLY A 69 -2.78 -13.48 4.34
N LEU A 70 -1.88 -12.78 3.62
CA LEU A 70 -2.23 -12.03 2.41
C LEU A 70 -2.59 -12.94 1.23
N ASP A 71 -2.07 -14.16 1.23
CA ASP A 71 -2.29 -15.17 0.20
C ASP A 71 -3.47 -16.13 0.51
N ASP A 72 -4.21 -15.88 1.58
CA ASP A 72 -5.38 -16.67 1.98
C ASP A 72 -6.51 -16.53 0.93
N ARG A 73 -6.78 -17.62 0.22
CA ARG A 73 -7.82 -17.68 -0.83
C ARG A 73 -9.22 -17.89 -0.28
N ASP A 74 -9.33 -18.31 0.98
CA ASP A 74 -10.59 -18.65 1.66
C ASP A 74 -11.02 -17.54 2.64
N ASP A 75 -10.80 -16.28 2.26
CA ASP A 75 -11.07 -15.08 3.06
C ASP A 75 -12.00 -14.09 2.31
N PRO A 76 -13.29 -14.42 2.12
CA PRO A 76 -14.21 -13.61 1.31
C PRO A 76 -14.47 -12.20 1.87
N GLN A 77 -14.19 -11.98 3.16
CA GLN A 77 -14.35 -10.69 3.82
C GLN A 77 -13.01 -9.96 4.02
N ASN A 78 -11.89 -10.54 3.57
CA ASN A 78 -10.54 -10.01 3.72
C ASN A 78 -10.14 -9.73 5.19
N LEU A 79 -10.69 -10.48 6.15
CA LEU A 79 -10.39 -10.32 7.59
C LEU A 79 -8.98 -10.79 7.92
N VAL A 80 -8.54 -11.87 7.30
CA VAL A 80 -7.20 -12.43 7.43
C VAL A 80 -6.20 -11.51 6.75
N ALA A 81 -6.52 -11.02 5.55
CA ALA A 81 -5.67 -10.07 4.83
C ALA A 81 -5.52 -8.73 5.59
N LEU A 82 -6.61 -8.18 6.15
CA LEU A 82 -6.55 -6.96 6.95
C LEU A 82 -5.66 -7.14 8.20
N GLU A 83 -5.83 -8.25 8.91
CA GLU A 83 -5.01 -8.55 10.10
C GLU A 83 -3.54 -8.82 9.73
N ALA A 84 -3.28 -9.47 8.58
CA ALA A 84 -1.94 -9.66 8.05
C ALA A 84 -1.23 -8.33 7.77
N MET A 85 -1.92 -7.37 7.14
CA MET A 85 -1.37 -6.03 6.89
C MET A 85 -1.10 -5.26 8.19
N ALA A 86 -1.97 -5.38 9.18
CA ALA A 86 -1.76 -4.81 10.50
C ALA A 86 -0.55 -5.44 11.22
N GLY A 87 -0.39 -6.76 11.10
CA GLY A 87 0.76 -7.50 11.62
C GLY A 87 2.06 -7.10 10.94
N LEU A 88 2.09 -7.01 9.61
CA LEU A 88 3.24 -6.52 8.85
C LEU A 88 3.65 -5.12 9.31
N SER A 89 2.69 -4.20 9.41
CA SER A 89 2.96 -2.82 9.83
C SER A 89 3.63 -2.74 11.21
N LYS A 90 3.27 -3.64 12.15
CA LYS A 90 3.93 -3.75 13.47
C LYS A 90 5.33 -4.36 13.36
N LEU A 91 5.49 -5.41 12.56
CA LEU A 91 6.74 -6.17 12.44
C LEU A 91 7.84 -5.38 11.73
N LEU A 92 7.50 -4.60 10.69
CA LEU A 92 8.45 -3.84 9.88
C LEU A 92 9.34 -2.89 10.70
N ALA A 93 8.89 -2.44 11.87
CA ALA A 93 9.67 -1.59 12.76
C ALA A 93 10.79 -2.33 13.53
N HIS A 94 10.80 -3.67 13.54
CA HIS A 94 11.64 -4.49 14.43
C HIS A 94 12.42 -5.62 13.74
N VAL A 95 12.00 -6.02 12.54
CA VAL A 95 12.69 -7.06 11.74
C VAL A 95 13.96 -6.53 11.08
N GLU A 96 14.84 -7.43 10.66
CA GLU A 96 16.02 -7.05 9.88
C GLU A 96 15.61 -6.67 8.45
N GLU A 97 16.20 -5.61 7.92
CA GLU A 97 15.90 -5.09 6.58
C GLU A 97 16.04 -6.15 5.49
N ARG A 98 17.07 -7.01 5.56
CA ARG A 98 17.29 -8.12 4.62
C ARG A 98 16.10 -9.08 4.54
N ASP A 99 15.40 -9.32 5.65
CA ASP A 99 14.25 -10.22 5.70
C ASP A 99 13.04 -9.58 5.00
N VAL A 100 12.90 -8.25 5.10
CA VAL A 100 11.85 -7.49 4.42
C VAL A 100 12.14 -7.43 2.92
N GLN A 101 13.39 -7.11 2.54
CA GLN A 101 13.82 -7.03 1.15
C GLN A 101 13.53 -8.32 0.38
N ALA A 102 13.72 -9.49 1.01
CA ALA A 102 13.42 -10.79 0.40
C ALA A 102 11.93 -10.98 0.03
N LEU A 103 11.01 -10.27 0.69
CA LEU A 103 9.56 -10.38 0.51
C LEU A 103 8.93 -9.09 -0.05
N LEU A 104 9.72 -8.03 -0.25
CA LEU A 104 9.26 -6.67 -0.51
C LEU A 104 8.29 -6.59 -1.69
N LEU A 105 8.69 -7.13 -2.84
CA LEU A 105 7.87 -7.10 -4.05
C LEU A 105 6.61 -7.96 -3.92
N HIS A 106 6.71 -9.12 -3.26
CA HIS A 106 5.55 -9.99 -3.05
C HIS A 106 4.51 -9.27 -2.20
N ILE A 107 4.91 -8.63 -1.09
CA ILE A 107 4.00 -7.85 -0.26
C ILE A 107 3.40 -6.70 -1.07
N ALA A 108 4.21 -5.90 -1.76
CA ALA A 108 3.74 -4.74 -2.54
C ALA A 108 2.70 -5.12 -3.60
N ILE A 109 2.96 -6.21 -4.35
CA ILE A 109 2.03 -6.72 -5.37
C ILE A 109 0.72 -7.20 -4.73
N ARG A 110 0.80 -7.91 -3.60
CA ARG A 110 -0.38 -8.50 -2.96
C ARG A 110 -1.30 -7.51 -2.29
N ILE A 111 -0.75 -6.40 -1.78
CA ILE A 111 -1.58 -5.38 -1.12
C ILE A 111 -2.20 -4.38 -2.09
N ARG A 112 -1.64 -4.23 -3.30
CA ARG A 112 -2.09 -3.23 -4.29
C ARG A 112 -3.59 -3.31 -4.63
N PRO A 113 -4.20 -4.49 -4.86
CA PRO A 113 -5.64 -4.57 -5.13
C PRO A 113 -6.52 -4.00 -4.00
N PHE A 114 -6.02 -3.94 -2.76
CA PHE A 114 -6.77 -3.37 -1.64
C PHE A 114 -6.81 -1.85 -1.66
N PHE A 115 -6.04 -1.17 -2.52
CA PHE A 115 -6.09 0.29 -2.64
C PHE A 115 -7.46 0.76 -3.12
N ASP A 116 -8.14 -0.04 -3.94
CA ASP A 116 -9.49 0.22 -4.45
C ASP A 116 -10.58 -0.60 -3.73
N SER A 117 -10.27 -1.19 -2.56
CA SER A 117 -11.26 -1.96 -1.82
C SER A 117 -12.45 -1.09 -1.42
N GLU A 118 -13.68 -1.61 -1.51
CA GLU A 118 -14.86 -0.93 -0.96
C GLU A 118 -14.76 -0.72 0.57
N GLN A 119 -13.98 -1.55 1.27
CA GLN A 119 -13.76 -1.40 2.70
C GLN A 119 -12.64 -0.36 2.96
N PRO A 120 -12.95 0.74 3.65
CA PRO A 120 -11.97 1.82 3.84
C PRO A 120 -10.79 1.43 4.74
N ASP A 121 -10.99 0.48 5.65
CA ASP A 121 -9.90 -0.05 6.47
C ASP A 121 -8.87 -0.83 5.65
N LEU A 122 -9.30 -1.55 4.62
CA LEU A 122 -8.40 -2.23 3.68
C LEU A 122 -7.63 -1.21 2.84
N ARG A 123 -8.30 -0.18 2.28
CA ARG A 123 -7.63 0.90 1.55
C ARG A 123 -6.57 1.59 2.41
N ARG A 124 -6.97 2.06 3.60
CA ARG A 124 -6.06 2.72 4.54
C ARG A 124 -4.86 1.85 4.90
N SER A 125 -5.11 0.59 5.28
CA SER A 125 -4.06 -0.31 5.78
C SER A 125 -3.08 -0.71 4.67
N SER A 126 -3.57 -1.04 3.48
CA SER A 126 -2.75 -1.39 2.33
C SER A 126 -1.90 -0.23 1.83
N ILE A 127 -2.49 0.96 1.70
CA ILE A 127 -1.78 2.16 1.24
C ILE A 127 -0.70 2.59 2.26
N THR A 128 -1.03 2.56 3.55
CA THR A 128 -0.05 2.87 4.61
C THR A 128 1.10 1.86 4.63
N LEU A 129 0.79 0.58 4.49
CA LEU A 129 1.80 -0.46 4.42
C LEU A 129 2.69 -0.28 3.19
N PHE A 130 2.11 0.00 2.03
CA PHE A 130 2.87 0.27 0.80
C PHE A 130 3.85 1.44 0.96
N GLY A 131 3.39 2.56 1.52
CA GLY A 131 4.27 3.69 1.83
C GLY A 131 5.38 3.35 2.83
N THR A 132 5.14 2.41 3.75
CA THR A 132 6.17 1.95 4.69
C THR A 132 7.22 1.06 4.02
N LEU A 133 6.80 0.23 3.06
CA LEU A 133 7.67 -0.67 2.31
C LEU A 133 8.74 0.06 1.50
N THR A 134 8.47 1.29 1.04
CA THR A 134 9.45 2.07 0.25
C THR A 134 10.76 2.33 1.00
N LYS A 135 10.73 2.31 2.35
CA LYS A 135 11.95 2.45 3.17
C LYS A 135 12.94 1.29 2.99
N PHE A 136 12.46 0.15 2.51
CA PHE A 136 13.24 -1.07 2.34
C PHE A 136 13.60 -1.32 0.87
N SER A 137 13.31 -0.38 -0.04
CA SER A 137 13.58 -0.56 -1.47
C SER A 137 15.02 -0.25 -1.88
N GLU A 138 15.90 0.11 -0.92
CA GLU A 138 17.32 0.32 -1.19
C GLU A 138 17.93 -0.97 -1.78
N GLY A 139 18.57 -0.87 -2.95
CA GLY A 139 19.13 -2.02 -3.69
C GLY A 139 18.16 -2.78 -4.61
N THR A 140 16.85 -2.50 -4.58
CA THR A 140 15.84 -3.04 -5.54
C THR A 140 15.10 -1.94 -6.31
N CYS A 141 15.76 -0.77 -6.42
CA CYS A 141 15.15 0.50 -6.82
C CYS A 141 14.32 0.39 -8.10
N ASP A 142 14.84 -0.21 -9.17
CA ASP A 142 14.13 -0.25 -10.47
C ASP A 142 12.86 -1.09 -10.41
N VAL A 143 12.91 -2.25 -9.75
CA VAL A 143 11.75 -3.18 -9.69
C VAL A 143 10.70 -2.67 -8.72
N PHE A 144 11.11 -2.01 -7.63
CA PHE A 144 10.18 -1.39 -6.70
C PHE A 144 9.59 -0.09 -7.27
N PHE A 145 10.36 0.67 -8.05
CA PHE A 145 9.87 1.84 -8.79
C PHE A 145 8.72 1.46 -9.73
N GLU A 146 8.80 0.30 -10.40
CA GLU A 146 7.66 -0.24 -11.15
C GLU A 146 6.41 -0.46 -10.29
N GLN A 147 6.55 -0.84 -9.02
CA GLN A 147 5.40 -0.95 -8.12
C GLN A 147 4.82 0.42 -7.75
N ILE A 148 5.67 1.45 -7.59
CA ILE A 148 5.24 2.84 -7.38
C ILE A 148 4.41 3.31 -8.58
N LEU A 149 4.93 3.15 -9.81
CA LEU A 149 4.21 3.53 -11.03
C LEU A 149 2.86 2.80 -11.17
N ASN A 150 2.83 1.49 -10.87
CA ASN A 150 1.60 0.71 -10.88
C ASN A 150 0.53 1.18 -9.88
N GLY A 151 0.94 1.78 -8.76
CA GLY A 151 0.02 2.32 -7.75
C GLY A 151 -0.28 3.80 -7.92
N LEU A 152 0.48 4.51 -8.76
CA LEU A 152 0.52 5.98 -8.77
C LEU A 152 -0.84 6.60 -9.11
N VAL A 153 -1.52 6.11 -10.15
CA VAL A 153 -2.84 6.61 -10.56
C VAL A 153 -3.83 6.49 -9.41
N THR A 154 -3.96 5.28 -8.84
CA THR A 154 -4.83 5.01 -7.69
C THR A 154 -4.52 5.93 -6.51
N LEU A 155 -3.24 6.06 -6.14
CA LEU A 155 -2.82 6.91 -5.01
C LEU A 155 -3.16 8.39 -5.22
N LEU A 156 -2.97 8.91 -6.44
CA LEU A 156 -3.28 10.30 -6.79
C LEU A 156 -4.78 10.57 -6.82
N LEU A 157 -5.58 9.64 -7.32
CA LEU A 157 -7.04 9.78 -7.33
C LEU A 157 -7.64 9.66 -5.93
N HIS A 158 -7.16 8.73 -5.10
CA HIS A 158 -7.61 8.57 -3.72
C HIS A 158 -7.17 9.70 -2.76
N LEU A 159 -6.46 10.72 -3.24
CA LEU A 159 -6.41 12.02 -2.54
C LEU A 159 -7.79 12.71 -2.47
N GLN A 160 -8.77 12.26 -3.26
CA GLN A 160 -10.19 12.63 -3.21
C GLN A 160 -11.07 11.52 -2.58
N ASP A 161 -10.49 10.59 -1.82
CA ASP A 161 -11.28 9.53 -1.17
C ASP A 161 -12.32 10.12 -0.19
N PRO A 162 -13.55 9.57 -0.13
CA PRO A 162 -14.57 10.03 0.82
C PRO A 162 -14.19 9.84 2.29
N LYS A 163 -13.15 9.05 2.58
CA LYS A 163 -12.65 8.77 3.92
C LYS A 163 -11.35 9.52 4.20
N PRO A 164 -11.35 10.49 5.13
CA PRO A 164 -10.16 11.30 5.44
C PRO A 164 -8.94 10.48 5.86
N GLU A 165 -9.14 9.33 6.49
CA GLU A 165 -8.08 8.40 6.88
C GLU A 165 -7.39 7.74 5.69
N VAL A 166 -8.11 7.52 4.58
CA VAL A 166 -7.53 7.01 3.32
C VAL A 166 -6.78 8.14 2.62
N VAL A 167 -7.33 9.36 2.57
CA VAL A 167 -6.62 10.54 2.04
C VAL A 167 -5.28 10.74 2.76
N ARG A 168 -5.25 10.61 4.10
CA ARG A 168 -4.00 10.68 4.88
C ARG A 168 -3.02 9.57 4.51
N ALA A 169 -3.52 8.34 4.31
CA ALA A 169 -2.69 7.22 3.87
C ALA A 169 -2.08 7.50 2.48
N CYS A 170 -2.86 8.01 1.52
CA CYS A 170 -2.38 8.37 0.18
C CYS A 170 -1.30 9.47 0.23
N LYS A 171 -1.56 10.54 1.00
CA LYS A 171 -0.57 11.59 1.27
C LYS A 171 0.74 11.03 1.80
N PHE A 172 0.65 10.17 2.81
CA PHE A 172 1.81 9.49 3.38
C PHE A 172 2.54 8.63 2.33
N ALA A 173 1.83 7.76 1.63
CA ALA A 173 2.43 6.85 0.65
C ALA A 173 3.14 7.61 -0.48
N LEU A 174 2.51 8.63 -1.06
CA LEU A 174 3.11 9.46 -2.11
C LEU A 174 4.37 10.18 -1.61
N ARG A 175 4.36 10.72 -0.39
CA ARG A 175 5.56 11.33 0.23
C ARG A 175 6.69 10.33 0.42
N MET A 176 6.35 9.10 0.79
CA MET A 176 7.32 8.03 0.96
C MET A 176 7.86 7.49 -0.39
N CYS A 177 7.11 7.62 -1.47
CA CYS A 177 7.51 7.20 -2.82
C CYS A 177 8.35 8.26 -3.55
N GLY A 178 8.09 9.55 -3.32
CA GLY A 178 8.71 10.66 -4.06
C GLY A 178 10.24 10.57 -4.22
N PRO A 179 11.01 10.32 -3.15
CA PRO A 179 12.47 10.18 -3.23
C PRO A 179 12.94 9.04 -4.16
N SER A 180 12.16 7.97 -4.27
CA SER A 180 12.48 6.80 -5.09
C SER A 180 12.09 6.95 -6.56
N MET A 181 11.43 8.06 -6.94
CA MET A 181 11.01 8.25 -8.33
C MET A 181 12.17 8.74 -9.22
N GLY A 182 13.15 9.48 -8.67
CA GLY A 182 14.22 10.07 -9.48
C GLY A 182 13.79 11.34 -10.24
N CYS A 183 12.63 11.92 -9.90
CA CYS A 183 12.18 13.22 -10.38
C CYS A 183 12.11 14.20 -9.21
N GLU A 184 13.03 15.18 -9.17
CA GLU A 184 13.10 16.16 -8.08
C GLU A 184 11.81 16.98 -7.95
N GLY A 185 11.23 17.39 -9.09
CA GLY A 185 9.97 18.14 -9.10
C GLY A 185 8.80 17.38 -8.47
N LEU A 186 8.64 16.09 -8.77
CA LEU A 186 7.62 15.25 -8.13
C LEU A 186 7.90 15.03 -6.65
N CYS A 187 9.17 14.79 -6.30
CA CYS A 187 9.58 14.64 -4.91
C CYS A 187 9.21 15.87 -4.08
N ASP A 188 9.55 17.06 -4.57
CA ASP A 188 9.23 18.34 -3.93
C ASP A 188 7.72 18.56 -3.82
N MET A 189 6.97 18.29 -4.89
CA MET A 189 5.51 18.37 -4.89
C MET A 189 4.91 17.50 -3.79
N PHE A 190 5.35 16.24 -3.69
CA PHE A 190 4.82 15.31 -2.68
C PHE A 190 5.22 15.73 -1.27
N LEU A 191 6.49 16.05 -1.02
CA LEU A 191 6.99 16.39 0.32
C LEU A 191 6.42 17.71 0.88
N ASN A 192 6.14 18.69 0.02
CA ASN A 192 5.71 20.02 0.44
C ASN A 192 4.19 20.24 0.43
N HIS A 193 3.46 19.57 -0.46
CA HIS A 193 2.01 19.77 -0.61
C HIS A 193 1.17 18.70 0.06
N LEU A 194 1.70 17.49 0.29
CA LEU A 194 0.96 16.37 0.89
C LEU A 194 1.21 16.20 2.40
N ARG A 195 1.51 17.26 3.11
CA ARG A 195 1.61 17.22 4.58
C ARG A 195 0.21 17.02 5.20
N ASP A 196 0.16 16.34 6.34
CA ASP A 196 -1.11 15.93 6.97
C ASP A 196 -1.99 17.11 7.39
N ASP A 197 -1.36 18.21 7.80
CA ASP A 197 -1.97 19.44 8.30
C ASP A 197 -2.35 20.44 7.20
N ARG A 198 -1.92 20.22 5.95
CA ARG A 198 -2.21 21.12 4.83
C ARG A 198 -3.48 20.73 4.08
N THR A 199 -4.30 21.73 3.81
CA THR A 199 -5.36 21.66 2.80
C THR A 199 -4.73 21.55 1.41
N LEU A 200 -5.22 20.62 0.60
CA LEU A 200 -4.70 20.38 -0.75
C LEU A 200 -5.60 21.08 -1.77
N HIS A 201 -5.04 21.99 -2.56
CA HIS A 201 -5.70 22.49 -3.77
C HIS A 201 -5.55 21.43 -4.88
N TYR A 202 -6.44 20.45 -4.89
CA TYR A 202 -6.28 19.21 -5.65
C TYR A 202 -6.03 19.44 -7.15
N GLY A 203 -6.81 20.29 -7.81
CA GLY A 203 -6.66 20.54 -9.25
C GLY A 203 -5.30 21.17 -9.61
N GLU A 204 -4.85 22.17 -8.84
CA GLU A 204 -3.53 22.80 -9.04
C GLU A 204 -2.40 21.81 -8.77
N PHE A 205 -2.53 21.03 -7.69
CA PHE A 205 -1.58 19.96 -7.36
C PHE A 205 -1.47 18.94 -8.50
N MET A 206 -2.60 18.42 -8.98
CA MET A 206 -2.64 17.44 -10.07
C MET A 206 -2.05 18.00 -11.37
N ASN A 207 -2.37 19.24 -11.73
CA ASN A 207 -1.80 19.88 -12.91
C ASN A 207 -0.26 19.92 -12.86
N ASN A 208 0.30 20.34 -11.72
CA ASN A 208 1.76 20.41 -11.55
C ASN A 208 2.41 19.01 -11.48
N VAL A 209 1.76 18.03 -10.85
CA VAL A 209 2.21 16.62 -10.87
C VAL A 209 2.25 16.08 -12.29
N CYS A 210 1.20 16.31 -13.09
CA CYS A 210 1.15 15.88 -14.50
C CYS A 210 2.26 16.51 -15.32
N LYS A 211 2.52 17.81 -15.09
CA LYS A 211 3.63 18.52 -15.73
C LYS A 211 4.97 17.82 -15.47
N HIS A 212 5.29 17.53 -14.21
CA HIS A 212 6.54 16.84 -13.90
C HIS A 212 6.57 15.39 -14.39
N LEU A 213 5.44 14.68 -14.36
CA LEU A 213 5.35 13.33 -14.93
C LEU A 213 5.65 13.32 -16.42
N MET A 214 5.07 14.23 -17.20
CA MET A 214 5.28 14.27 -18.65
C MET A 214 6.67 14.78 -19.04
N GLN A 215 7.28 15.62 -18.20
CA GLN A 215 8.67 16.04 -18.41
C GLN A 215 9.69 14.95 -18.08
N SER A 216 9.40 14.08 -17.11
CA SER A 216 10.35 13.06 -16.63
C SER A 216 10.10 11.65 -17.18
N TYR A 217 8.84 11.31 -17.48
CA TYR A 217 8.41 9.98 -17.94
C TYR A 217 7.33 10.08 -19.04
N PRO A 218 7.59 10.79 -20.16
CA PRO A 218 6.61 10.92 -21.23
C PRO A 218 6.16 9.57 -21.80
N GLU A 219 7.02 8.56 -21.80
CA GLU A 219 6.73 7.20 -22.27
C GLU A 219 5.67 6.48 -21.42
N MET A 220 5.39 6.96 -20.20
CA MET A 220 4.37 6.39 -19.32
C MET A 220 2.96 6.88 -19.63
N LEU A 221 2.78 7.85 -20.54
CA LEU A 221 1.48 8.46 -20.85
C LEU A 221 0.38 7.41 -21.09
N ASN A 222 0.60 6.50 -22.03
CA ASN A 222 -0.39 5.47 -22.40
C ASN A 222 -0.75 4.58 -21.21
N ARG A 223 0.24 4.17 -20.41
CA ARG A 223 0.02 3.34 -19.22
C ARG A 223 -0.81 4.08 -18.17
N LEU A 224 -0.51 5.37 -17.93
CA LEU A 224 -1.25 6.20 -16.99
C LEU A 224 -2.70 6.41 -17.46
N ILE A 225 -2.92 6.68 -18.75
CA ILE A 225 -4.25 6.79 -19.35
C ILE A 225 -5.02 5.48 -19.19
N SER A 226 -4.48 4.34 -19.65
CA SER A 226 -5.17 3.06 -19.60
C SER A 226 -5.56 2.66 -18.17
N THR A 227 -4.68 2.92 -17.20
CA THR A 227 -4.99 2.66 -15.78
C THR A 227 -6.08 3.60 -15.27
N ASN A 228 -6.05 4.87 -15.67
CA ASN A 228 -6.99 5.88 -15.22
C ASN A 228 -8.41 5.71 -15.78
N LEU A 229 -8.56 5.14 -16.98
CA LEU A 229 -9.87 4.89 -17.61
C LEU A 229 -10.80 4.04 -16.74
N PHE A 230 -10.25 3.13 -15.93
CA PHE A 230 -11.03 2.35 -14.96
C PHE A 230 -11.86 3.23 -14.00
N TYR A 231 -11.34 4.41 -13.66
CA TYR A 231 -11.96 5.31 -12.69
C TYR A 231 -13.08 6.19 -13.26
N PHE A 232 -13.30 6.19 -14.58
CA PHE A 232 -14.45 6.88 -15.19
C PHE A 232 -15.78 6.29 -14.73
N LYS A 233 -15.75 5.02 -14.29
CA LYS A 233 -16.90 4.28 -13.77
C LYS A 233 -16.81 4.09 -12.24
N SER A 234 -15.96 4.86 -11.56
CA SER A 234 -15.80 4.77 -10.10
C SER A 234 -17.11 5.06 -9.37
N SER A 235 -17.38 4.30 -8.31
CA SER A 235 -18.52 4.49 -7.41
C SER A 235 -18.43 5.81 -6.62
N TRP A 236 -17.22 6.34 -6.41
CA TRP A 236 -16.98 7.60 -5.70
C TRP A 236 -17.01 8.79 -6.65
N ALA A 237 -17.92 9.75 -6.39
CA ALA A 237 -18.17 10.87 -7.30
C ALA A 237 -16.94 11.76 -7.54
N ASP A 238 -16.17 12.07 -6.48
CA ASP A 238 -15.01 12.95 -6.58
C ASP A 238 -13.84 12.29 -7.32
N ILE A 239 -13.62 10.99 -7.08
CA ILE A 239 -12.63 10.19 -7.84
C ILE A 239 -13.04 10.07 -9.31
N ARG A 240 -14.33 9.81 -9.57
CA ARG A 240 -14.88 9.76 -10.92
C ARG A 240 -14.71 11.08 -11.67
N ALA A 241 -14.88 12.22 -10.99
CA ALA A 241 -14.66 13.54 -11.57
C ALA A 241 -13.16 13.86 -11.76
N ALA A 242 -12.30 13.39 -10.85
CA ALA A 242 -10.86 13.57 -10.92
C ALA A 242 -10.22 12.78 -12.08
N ALA A 243 -10.77 11.63 -12.46
CA ALA A 243 -10.22 10.78 -13.51
C ALA A 243 -10.09 11.49 -14.88
N PRO A 244 -11.14 12.07 -15.49
CA PRO A 244 -11.01 12.79 -16.75
C PRO A 244 -10.15 14.05 -16.62
N MET A 245 -10.17 14.72 -15.45
CA MET A 245 -9.29 15.86 -15.17
C MET A 245 -7.81 15.44 -15.22
N PHE A 246 -7.47 14.28 -14.64
CA PHE A 246 -6.11 13.77 -14.66
C PHE A 246 -5.62 13.50 -16.08
N ILE A 247 -6.44 12.82 -16.91
CA ILE A 247 -6.10 12.61 -18.34
C ILE A 247 -5.93 13.95 -19.06
N GLY A 248 -6.84 14.90 -18.84
CA GLY A 248 -6.74 16.23 -19.45
C GLY A 248 -5.42 16.93 -19.13
N PHE A 249 -4.95 16.86 -17.88
CA PHE A 249 -3.65 17.41 -17.49
C PHE A 249 -2.46 16.63 -18.05
N LEU A 250 -2.53 15.30 -18.16
CA LEU A 250 -1.48 14.51 -18.79
C LEU A 250 -1.30 14.92 -20.27
N VAL A 251 -2.40 14.99 -21.01
CA VAL A 251 -2.39 15.42 -22.43
C VAL A 251 -1.97 16.88 -22.58
N LEU A 252 -2.32 17.75 -21.64
CA LEU A 252 -1.91 19.15 -21.65
C LEU A 252 -0.38 19.33 -21.60
N HIS A 253 0.32 18.45 -20.89
CA HIS A 253 1.77 18.60 -20.62
C HIS A 253 2.66 17.66 -21.42
N VAL A 254 2.09 16.76 -22.23
CA VAL A 254 2.88 15.89 -23.11
C VAL A 254 3.29 16.66 -24.39
N ASP A 255 4.52 16.44 -24.85
CA ASP A 255 4.98 16.95 -26.14
C ASP A 255 4.21 16.33 -27.32
N GLU A 256 4.09 17.08 -28.43
CA GLU A 256 3.29 16.70 -29.61
C GLU A 256 3.67 15.33 -30.20
N ASP A 257 4.96 14.99 -30.21
CA ASP A 257 5.47 13.72 -30.76
C ASP A 257 4.95 12.49 -29.97
N ASN A 258 4.78 12.64 -28.66
CA ASN A 258 4.27 11.58 -27.78
C ASN A 258 2.73 11.59 -27.73
N CYS A 259 2.10 12.74 -28.01
CA CYS A 259 0.64 12.85 -28.10
C CYS A 259 0.05 12.01 -29.26
N GLN A 260 0.80 11.83 -30.35
CA GLN A 260 0.36 10.99 -31.49
C GLN A 260 0.27 9.50 -31.15
N GLN A 261 0.85 9.07 -30.02
CA GLN A 261 0.79 7.69 -29.55
C GLN A 261 -0.44 7.42 -28.68
N VAL A 262 -1.24 8.44 -28.38
CA VAL A 262 -2.46 8.30 -27.59
C VAL A 262 -3.55 7.69 -28.46
N ASP A 263 -4.02 6.51 -28.07
CA ASP A 263 -5.15 5.85 -28.71
C ASP A 263 -6.46 6.59 -28.39
N LEU A 264 -6.85 7.49 -29.30
CA LEU A 264 -8.07 8.30 -29.17
C LEU A 264 -9.33 7.44 -29.05
N ASP A 265 -9.34 6.23 -29.64
CA ASP A 265 -10.48 5.32 -29.55
C ASP A 265 -10.65 4.78 -28.11
N GLN A 266 -9.55 4.63 -27.35
CA GLN A 266 -9.63 4.27 -25.92
C GLN A 266 -10.19 5.39 -25.05
N LEU A 267 -9.95 6.65 -25.41
CA LEU A 267 -10.48 7.80 -24.68
C LEU A 267 -12.00 7.98 -24.91
N ILE A 268 -12.46 7.72 -26.13
CA ILE A 268 -13.86 7.90 -26.52
C ILE A 268 -14.73 6.70 -26.10
N SER A 269 -14.16 5.48 -26.01
CA SER A 269 -14.87 4.28 -25.56
C SER A 269 -15.05 4.16 -24.04
N GLY A 270 -14.45 5.07 -23.26
CA GLY A 270 -14.57 5.15 -21.80
C GLY A 270 -15.90 5.70 -21.29
N GLU A 271 -16.77 6.21 -22.18
CA GLU A 271 -18.14 6.64 -21.88
C GLU A 271 -19.08 5.47 -21.48
#